data_AF-D7EBM8-F1
#
_entry.id   AF-D7EBM8-F1
#
_cell.length_a   1.000
_cell.length_b   1.000
_cell.length_c   1.000
_cell.angle_alpha   90.00
_cell.angle_beta   90.00
_cell.angle_gamma   90.00
#
_symmetry.space_group_name_H-M   'P 1'
#
loop_
_entity.id
_entity.type
_entity.pdbx_description
1 polymer ?
#
loop_
_entity_poly.entity_id
_entity_poly.type
_entity_poly.pdbx_seq_one_letter_code
_entity_poly.pdbx_strand_id
1 'polypeptide(L)'
;MSIQYHYQLLKKRKLKLIYITLAFILTYFASWLPDFHLQGMEGVDISSVAAFGPLNGMLLGPYIGPIVSFFGIMTHVVTDTSHISANLFHFATPVFVMLSSVVSGLVITRKEKPALYIFSSLIVLWYFFDTGREVFYLPWFHILVLFAFIIFYKRYQHKLMHVSVYTFLLLFMGSLMAILTDHMAGNITALLMMDLPVRLFESSVTVYPIERAILAFGAAFMMFILVAALQYSIMELKKTNGEIDDMQMENLINYAQYDVKRILDEEQEEKNKDLEDKNKD
;
A
#
# COMPACT_ATOMS: atom_id res chain seq x y z
N MET A 1 9.71 -9.18 -5.74
CA MET A 1 10.75 -8.88 -4.72
C MET A 1 10.48 -7.55 -4.00
N SER A 2 10.15 -6.47 -4.71
CA SER A 2 9.94 -5.13 -4.12
C SER A 2 8.86 -5.05 -3.04
N ILE A 3 7.68 -5.61 -3.28
CA ILE A 3 6.59 -5.68 -2.29
C ILE A 3 7.01 -6.50 -1.06
N GLN A 4 7.74 -7.60 -1.25
CA GLN A 4 8.23 -8.41 -0.14
C GLN A 4 9.26 -7.65 0.71
N TYR A 5 10.12 -6.83 0.09
CA TYR A 5 11.05 -5.98 0.82
C TYR A 5 10.34 -4.91 1.65
N HIS A 6 9.29 -4.28 1.10
CA HIS A 6 8.44 -3.37 1.85
C HIS A 6 7.91 -4.03 3.14
N TYR A 7 7.39 -5.26 3.04
CA TYR A 7 6.94 -6.02 4.21
C TYR A 7 8.07 -6.43 5.17
N GLN A 8 9.28 -6.69 4.67
CA GLN A 8 10.43 -6.95 5.53
C GLN A 8 10.85 -5.69 6.30
N LEU A 9 10.79 -4.51 5.68
CA LEU A 9 11.06 -3.24 6.34
C LEU A 9 10.06 -2.95 7.47
N LEU A 10 8.78 -3.29 7.27
CA LEU A 10 7.74 -3.19 8.30
C LEU A 10 7.94 -4.14 9.50
N LYS A 11 8.86 -5.11 9.44
CA LYS A 11 9.25 -5.89 10.63
C LYS A 11 10.05 -5.05 11.63
N LYS A 12 10.75 -4.00 11.18
CA LYS A 12 11.49 -3.10 12.08
C LYS A 12 10.51 -2.21 12.84
N ARG A 13 10.43 -2.37 14.16
CA ARG A 13 9.48 -1.65 15.04
C ARG A 13 9.47 -0.12 14.83
N LYS A 14 10.64 0.50 14.71
CA LYS A 14 10.76 1.96 14.51
C LYS A 14 10.15 2.41 13.17
N LEU A 15 10.47 1.73 12.08
CA LEU A 15 9.88 2.04 10.76
C LEU A 15 8.37 1.78 10.76
N LYS A 16 7.93 0.65 11.33
CA LYS A 16 6.51 0.34 11.45
C LYS A 16 5.74 1.45 12.15
N LEU A 17 6.27 2.00 13.25
CA LEU A 17 5.65 3.12 13.97
C LEU A 17 5.56 4.37 13.10
N ILE A 18 6.64 4.74 12.40
CA ILE A 18 6.63 5.90 11.49
C ILE A 18 5.55 5.75 10.42
N TYR A 19 5.45 4.58 9.79
CA TYR A 19 4.45 4.32 8.76
C TYR A 19 3.02 4.35 9.30
N ILE A 20 2.80 3.80 10.51
CA ILE A 20 1.49 3.86 11.18
C ILE A 20 1.10 5.31 11.46
N THR A 21 2.01 6.10 12.06
CA THR A 21 1.76 7.51 12.37
C THR A 21 1.49 8.33 11.12
N LEU A 22 2.31 8.15 10.07
CA LEU A 22 2.12 8.84 8.79
C LEU A 22 0.77 8.48 8.15
N ALA A 23 0.45 7.19 8.07
CA ALA A 23 -0.82 6.72 7.52
C ALA A 23 -2.02 7.25 8.31
N PHE A 24 -1.94 7.25 9.64
CA PHE A 24 -2.98 7.79 10.50
C PHE A 24 -3.20 9.28 10.26
N ILE A 25 -2.12 10.08 10.27
CA ILE A 25 -2.18 11.52 10.01
C ILE A 25 -2.77 11.79 8.63
N LEU A 26 -2.24 11.14 7.58
CA LEU A 26 -2.74 11.34 6.22
C LEU A 26 -4.22 10.97 6.09
N THR A 27 -4.66 9.87 6.71
CA THR A 27 -6.06 9.43 6.68
C THR A 27 -6.98 10.39 7.42
N TYR A 28 -6.54 10.89 8.57
CA TYR A 28 -7.29 11.88 9.34
C TYR A 28 -7.46 13.19 8.54
N PHE A 29 -6.35 13.75 8.04
CA PHE A 29 -6.36 15.00 7.28
C PHE A 29 -7.03 14.88 5.90
N ALA A 30 -7.07 13.67 5.31
CA ALA A 30 -7.80 13.42 4.07
C ALA A 30 -9.29 13.74 4.17
N SER A 31 -9.87 13.63 5.37
CA SER A 31 -11.29 13.93 5.58
C SER A 31 -11.63 15.41 5.49
N TRP A 32 -10.62 16.29 5.45
CA TRP A 32 -10.80 17.72 5.18
C TRP A 32 -10.44 18.14 3.76
N LEU A 33 -10.05 17.19 2.91
CA LEU A 33 -9.88 17.48 1.49
C LEU A 33 -11.27 17.73 0.89
N PRO A 34 -11.39 18.69 -0.04
CA PRO A 34 -12.66 18.99 -0.66
C PRO A 34 -13.20 17.77 -1.39
N ASP A 35 -14.48 17.50 -1.20
CA ASP A 35 -15.15 16.45 -1.95
C ASP A 35 -15.29 16.86 -3.42
N PHE A 36 -15.16 15.88 -4.30
CA PHE A 36 -15.28 16.12 -5.72
C PHE A 36 -16.76 16.24 -6.08
N HIS A 37 -17.18 17.46 -6.43
CA HIS A 37 -18.52 17.73 -6.93
C HIS A 37 -18.63 17.22 -8.37
N LEU A 38 -19.58 16.33 -8.62
CA LEU A 38 -19.80 15.75 -9.93
C LEU A 38 -20.67 16.64 -10.80
N GLN A 39 -20.17 17.00 -11.98
CA GLN A 39 -21.00 17.61 -13.02
C GLN A 39 -22.03 16.58 -13.50
N GLY A 40 -23.31 16.75 -13.13
CA GLY A 40 -24.42 15.92 -13.60
C GLY A 40 -25.31 15.33 -12.50
N MET A 41 -24.93 15.45 -11.22
CA MET A 41 -25.78 15.08 -10.08
C MET A 41 -25.69 16.17 -9.01
N GLU A 42 -26.77 16.93 -8.80
CA GLU A 42 -26.81 17.94 -7.73
C GLU A 42 -26.83 17.26 -6.36
N GLY A 43 -25.88 17.62 -5.48
CA GLY A 43 -25.88 17.22 -4.07
C GLY A 43 -25.25 15.87 -3.73
N VAL A 44 -24.49 15.25 -4.64
CA VAL A 44 -23.71 14.04 -4.34
C VAL A 44 -22.21 14.32 -4.45
N ASP A 45 -21.56 14.28 -3.29
CA ASP A 45 -20.15 14.59 -3.11
C ASP A 45 -19.34 13.30 -2.93
N ILE A 46 -18.22 13.18 -3.65
CA ILE A 46 -17.32 12.02 -3.52
C ILE A 46 -16.28 12.32 -2.46
N SER A 47 -16.33 11.54 -1.38
CA SER A 47 -15.30 11.61 -0.36
C SER A 47 -13.96 11.07 -0.86
N SER A 48 -12.98 11.97 -0.98
CA SER A 48 -11.60 11.65 -1.31
C SER A 48 -10.94 10.67 -0.32
N VAL A 49 -11.52 10.56 0.88
CA VAL A 49 -11.19 9.60 1.94
C VAL A 49 -11.20 8.15 1.46
N ALA A 50 -12.09 7.80 0.52
CA ALA A 50 -12.23 6.43 0.05
C ALA A 50 -10.94 5.88 -0.60
N ALA A 51 -10.05 6.74 -1.10
CA ALA A 51 -8.74 6.33 -1.63
C ALA A 51 -7.72 5.94 -0.54
N PHE A 52 -7.91 6.38 0.71
CA PHE A 52 -6.98 6.10 1.80
C PHE A 52 -7.14 4.72 2.41
N GLY A 53 -8.34 4.13 2.38
CA GLY A 53 -8.56 2.73 2.77
C GLY A 53 -7.63 1.77 2.01
N PRO A 54 -7.69 1.74 0.66
CA PRO A 54 -6.81 0.93 -0.15
C PRO A 54 -5.33 1.24 0.07
N LEU A 55 -4.97 2.52 0.12
CA LEU A 55 -3.58 2.96 0.34
C LEU A 55 -3.03 2.39 1.65
N ASN A 56 -3.76 2.56 2.76
CA ASN A 56 -3.38 2.04 4.07
C ASN A 56 -3.27 0.51 4.08
N GLY A 57 -4.16 -0.19 3.38
CA GLY A 57 -4.11 -1.64 3.28
C GLY A 57 -2.90 -2.12 2.51
N MET A 58 -2.57 -1.47 1.39
CA MET A 58 -1.36 -1.76 0.62
C MET A 58 -0.09 -1.43 1.41
N LEU A 59 -0.11 -0.34 2.17
CA LEU A 59 1.02 0.18 2.92
C LEU A 59 1.32 -0.62 4.18
N LEU A 60 0.31 -0.99 4.97
CA LEU A 60 0.46 -1.57 6.31
C LEU A 60 -0.02 -3.03 6.39
N GLY A 61 -0.61 -3.54 5.32
CA GLY A 61 -1.14 -4.90 5.22
C GLY A 61 -2.53 -5.08 5.81
N PRO A 62 -3.08 -6.30 5.73
CA PRO A 62 -4.50 -6.59 5.96
C PRO A 62 -4.94 -6.59 7.43
N TYR A 63 -4.06 -6.25 8.36
CA TYR A 63 -4.36 -6.22 9.80
C TYR A 63 -4.15 -4.82 10.37
N ILE A 64 -2.98 -4.23 10.16
CA ILE A 64 -2.66 -2.90 10.70
C ILE A 64 -3.27 -1.79 9.85
N GLY A 65 -3.31 -1.94 8.52
CA GLY A 65 -3.95 -0.97 7.62
C GLY A 65 -5.43 -0.72 7.95
N PRO A 66 -6.24 -1.77 8.15
CA PRO A 66 -7.63 -1.63 8.56
C PRO A 66 -7.80 -0.89 9.90
N ILE A 67 -6.98 -1.21 10.90
CA ILE A 67 -7.02 -0.53 12.21
C ILE A 67 -6.74 0.97 12.05
N VAL A 68 -5.68 1.32 11.30
CA VAL A 68 -5.32 2.72 11.05
C VAL A 68 -6.41 3.45 10.27
N SER A 69 -6.98 2.78 9.25
CA SER A 69 -8.07 3.34 8.45
C SER A 69 -9.31 3.61 9.30
N PHE A 70 -9.71 2.65 10.13
CA PHE A 70 -10.84 2.79 11.03
C PHE A 70 -10.64 3.96 12.00
N PHE A 71 -9.53 3.98 12.74
CA PHE A 71 -9.30 5.02 13.74
C PHE A 71 -9.06 6.40 13.13
N GLY A 72 -8.42 6.49 11.97
CA GLY A 72 -8.21 7.77 11.27
C GLY A 72 -9.53 8.44 10.92
N ILE A 73 -10.46 7.68 10.34
CA ILE A 73 -11.78 8.19 9.95
C ILE A 73 -12.72 8.35 11.14
N MET A 74 -12.70 7.40 12.07
CA MET A 74 -13.51 7.50 13.30
C MET A 74 -13.13 8.76 14.10
N THR A 75 -11.84 9.10 14.16
CA THR A 75 -11.39 10.33 14.84
C THR A 75 -12.02 11.55 14.17
N HIS A 76 -12.01 11.63 12.84
CA HIS A 76 -12.66 12.71 12.11
C HIS A 76 -14.16 12.78 12.40
N VAL A 77 -14.87 11.65 12.30
CA VAL A 77 -16.33 11.55 12.58
C VAL A 77 -16.68 12.03 13.99
N VAL A 78 -15.83 11.74 14.98
CA VAL A 78 -16.05 12.19 16.37
C VAL A 78 -15.70 13.66 16.58
N THR A 79 -14.68 14.17 15.88
CA THR A 79 -14.24 15.57 16.01
C THR A 79 -15.11 16.55 15.25
N ASP A 80 -15.75 16.13 14.17
CA ASP A 80 -16.61 16.98 13.38
C ASP A 80 -18.02 17.04 13.99
N THR A 81 -18.26 18.10 14.77
CA THR A 81 -19.52 18.32 15.47
C THR A 81 -20.70 18.57 14.53
N SER A 82 -20.45 18.87 13.26
CA SER A 82 -21.51 19.01 12.25
C SER A 82 -22.15 17.67 11.86
N HIS A 83 -21.43 16.57 12.05
CA HIS A 83 -21.88 15.22 11.70
C HIS A 83 -22.51 14.45 12.88
N ILE A 84 -22.35 14.93 14.12
CA ILE A 84 -22.93 14.28 15.31
C ILE A 84 -24.47 14.29 15.29
N SER A 85 -25.08 15.26 14.61
CA SER A 85 -26.54 15.34 14.40
C SER A 85 -27.03 14.64 13.13
N ALA A 86 -26.12 14.23 12.23
CA ALA A 86 -26.46 13.77 10.90
C ALA A 86 -26.21 12.25 10.77
N ASN A 87 -27.29 11.47 10.87
CA ASN A 87 -27.44 10.08 10.41
C ASN A 87 -26.41 9.03 10.89
N LEU A 88 -26.94 7.97 11.53
CA LEU A 88 -26.22 6.73 11.91
C LEU A 88 -25.33 6.13 10.81
N PHE A 89 -25.62 6.43 9.54
CA PHE A 89 -24.81 6.03 8.38
C PHE A 89 -23.36 6.55 8.44
N HIS A 90 -23.12 7.78 8.92
CA HIS A 90 -21.75 8.34 8.99
C HIS A 90 -20.86 7.58 9.98
N PHE A 91 -21.45 6.99 11.04
CA PHE A 91 -20.73 6.12 11.97
C PHE A 91 -20.36 4.77 11.36
N ALA A 92 -21.01 4.36 10.26
CA ALA A 92 -20.67 3.15 9.53
C ALA A 92 -19.53 3.37 8.52
N THR A 93 -19.30 4.60 8.04
CA THR A 93 -18.24 4.94 7.07
C THR A 93 -16.85 4.43 7.45
N PRO A 94 -16.36 4.57 8.71
CA PRO A 94 -15.08 4.01 9.13
C PRO A 94 -14.95 2.50 8.88
N VAL A 95 -16.05 1.75 8.96
CA VAL A 95 -16.09 0.29 8.73
C VAL A 95 -15.91 -0.03 7.24
N PHE A 96 -16.45 0.79 6.34
CA PHE A 96 -16.30 0.59 4.89
C PHE A 96 -14.86 0.83 4.43
N VAL A 97 -14.25 1.93 4.92
CA VAL A 97 -12.84 2.26 4.65
C VAL A 97 -11.91 1.20 5.25
N MET A 98 -12.24 0.69 6.44
CA MET A 98 -11.54 -0.46 7.05
C MET A 98 -11.64 -1.70 6.17
N LEU A 99 -12.82 -2.05 5.66
CA LEU A 99 -13.03 -3.22 4.81
C LEU A 99 -12.27 -3.11 3.47
N SER A 100 -12.26 -1.92 2.87
CA SER A 100 -11.44 -1.61 1.70
C SER A 100 -9.95 -1.82 1.98
N SER A 101 -9.47 -1.36 3.14
CA SER A 101 -8.10 -1.61 3.60
C SER A 101 -7.79 -3.10 3.78
N VAL A 102 -8.74 -3.90 4.27
CA VAL A 102 -8.58 -5.35 4.37
C VAL A 102 -8.37 -5.95 2.99
N VAL A 103 -9.22 -5.59 2.02
CA VAL A 103 -9.18 -6.15 0.67
C VAL A 103 -7.86 -5.82 -0.04
N SER A 104 -7.43 -4.55 -0.07
CA SER A 104 -6.16 -4.19 -0.73
C SER A 104 -4.94 -4.80 -0.01
N GLY A 105 -4.99 -4.88 1.33
CA GLY A 105 -3.97 -5.53 2.14
C GLY A 105 -3.84 -7.02 1.85
N LEU A 106 -4.96 -7.72 1.66
CA LEU A 106 -4.99 -9.14 1.30
C LEU A 106 -4.42 -9.36 -0.11
N VAL A 107 -4.78 -8.50 -1.06
CA VAL A 107 -4.23 -8.56 -2.44
C VAL A 107 -2.72 -8.40 -2.43
N ILE A 108 -2.19 -7.38 -1.74
CA ILE A 108 -0.75 -7.11 -1.76
C ILE A 108 0.07 -8.14 -0.98
N THR A 109 -0.53 -8.78 0.03
CA THR A 109 0.09 -9.88 0.80
C THR A 109 -0.04 -11.25 0.11
N ARG A 110 -0.53 -11.29 -1.13
CA ARG A 110 -0.75 -12.53 -1.92
C ARG A 110 -1.70 -13.50 -1.22
N LYS A 111 -2.69 -12.95 -0.53
CA LYS A 111 -3.86 -13.66 0.00
C LYS A 111 -5.07 -13.29 -0.84
N GLU A 112 -4.99 -13.52 -2.15
CA GLU A 112 -6.04 -13.10 -3.09
C GLU A 112 -7.36 -13.84 -2.88
N LYS A 113 -7.32 -15.11 -2.46
CA LYS A 113 -8.53 -15.91 -2.23
C LYS A 113 -9.50 -15.27 -1.23
N PRO A 114 -9.08 -14.90 0.00
CA PRO A 114 -9.98 -14.20 0.92
C PRO A 114 -10.41 -12.82 0.41
N ALA A 115 -9.56 -12.09 -0.31
CA ALA A 115 -9.98 -10.82 -0.94
C ALA A 115 -11.11 -11.04 -1.97
N LEU A 116 -10.98 -12.07 -2.81
CA LEU A 116 -11.99 -12.47 -3.78
C LEU A 116 -13.28 -12.92 -3.10
N TYR A 117 -13.21 -13.66 -2.00
CA TYR A 117 -14.40 -14.06 -1.25
C TYR A 117 -15.14 -12.86 -0.65
N ILE A 118 -14.43 -11.93 0.01
CA ILE A 118 -15.04 -10.70 0.55
C ILE A 118 -15.73 -9.92 -0.58
N PHE A 119 -14.99 -9.65 -1.66
CA PHE A 119 -15.51 -8.87 -2.78
C PHE A 119 -16.73 -9.53 -3.44
N SER A 120 -16.65 -10.83 -3.73
CA SER A 120 -17.74 -11.58 -4.35
C SER A 120 -18.96 -11.71 -3.42
N SER A 121 -18.74 -11.86 -2.11
CA SER A 121 -19.83 -11.97 -1.14
C SER A 121 -20.69 -10.70 -1.09
N LEU A 122 -20.08 -9.52 -1.20
CA LEU A 122 -20.82 -8.26 -1.26
C LEU A 122 -21.65 -8.13 -2.54
N ILE A 123 -21.12 -8.59 -3.68
CA ILE A 123 -21.88 -8.62 -4.94
C ILE A 123 -23.10 -9.54 -4.80
N VAL A 124 -22.95 -10.72 -4.20
CA VAL A 124 -24.07 -11.64 -3.96
C VAL A 124 -25.08 -11.04 -2.97
N LEU A 125 -24.59 -10.42 -1.90
CA LEU A 125 -25.41 -9.81 -0.85
C LEU A 125 -26.30 -8.69 -1.40
N TRP A 126 -25.82 -7.92 -2.39
CA TRP A 126 -26.64 -6.91 -3.09
C TRP A 126 -27.95 -7.49 -3.64
N TYR A 127 -27.89 -8.66 -4.28
CA TYR A 127 -29.07 -9.28 -4.91
C TYR A 127 -30.06 -9.89 -3.91
N PHE A 128 -29.73 -9.95 -2.61
CA PHE A 128 -30.70 -10.36 -1.59
C PHE A 128 -31.72 -9.26 -1.27
N PHE A 129 -31.47 -8.01 -1.63
CA PHE A 129 -32.40 -6.89 -1.44
C PHE A 129 -33.33 -6.68 -2.64
N ASP A 130 -34.54 -6.17 -2.39
CA ASP A 130 -35.50 -5.83 -3.45
C ASP A 130 -34.92 -4.80 -4.43
N THR A 131 -34.36 -3.70 -3.91
CA THR A 131 -33.67 -2.68 -4.72
C THR A 131 -32.53 -3.27 -5.54
N GLY A 132 -31.82 -4.27 -5.01
CA GLY A 132 -30.73 -4.91 -5.73
C GLY A 132 -31.20 -5.82 -6.86
N ARG A 133 -32.42 -6.35 -6.79
CA ARG A 133 -33.06 -7.08 -7.90
C ARG A 133 -33.65 -6.12 -8.93
N GLU A 134 -34.18 -4.99 -8.51
CA GLU A 134 -34.71 -3.96 -9.40
C GLU A 134 -33.58 -3.30 -10.21
N VAL A 135 -32.51 -2.89 -9.54
CA VAL A 135 -31.28 -2.35 -10.17
C VAL A 135 -30.22 -3.44 -10.28
N PHE A 136 -30.58 -4.57 -10.89
CA PHE A 136 -29.70 -5.73 -11.02
C PHE A 136 -28.41 -5.43 -11.78
N TYR A 137 -28.40 -4.40 -12.62
CA TYR A 137 -27.23 -4.01 -13.40
C TYR A 137 -26.26 -3.12 -12.61
N LEU A 138 -26.60 -2.63 -11.40
CA LEU A 138 -25.72 -1.78 -10.60
C LEU A 138 -24.31 -2.38 -10.42
N PRO A 139 -24.11 -3.66 -10.07
CA PRO A 139 -22.79 -4.23 -9.84
C PRO A 139 -22.01 -4.59 -11.13
N TRP A 140 -22.40 -4.10 -12.31
CA TRP A 140 -21.78 -4.49 -13.58
C TRP A 140 -20.26 -4.25 -13.59
N PHE A 141 -19.81 -3.10 -13.08
CA PHE A 141 -18.39 -2.77 -13.03
C PHE A 141 -17.65 -3.61 -11.98
N HIS A 142 -18.31 -3.96 -10.86
CA HIS A 142 -17.75 -4.87 -9.85
C HIS A 142 -17.48 -6.25 -10.46
N ILE A 143 -18.43 -6.78 -11.21
CA ILE A 143 -18.29 -8.07 -11.90
C ILE A 143 -17.15 -8.01 -12.92
N LEU A 144 -17.07 -6.92 -13.72
CA LEU A 144 -16.00 -6.72 -14.68
C LEU A 144 -14.62 -6.71 -14.01
N VAL A 145 -14.46 -5.95 -12.92
CA VAL A 145 -13.20 -5.86 -12.16
C VAL A 145 -12.83 -7.19 -11.52
N LEU A 146 -13.80 -7.94 -10.98
CA LEU A 146 -13.59 -9.28 -10.43
C LEU A 146 -12.97 -10.22 -11.49
N PHE A 147 -13.58 -10.30 -12.67
CA PHE A 147 -13.07 -11.13 -13.76
C PHE A 147 -11.71 -10.64 -14.26
N ALA A 148 -11.54 -9.33 -14.45
CA ALA A 148 -10.28 -8.75 -14.88
C ALA A 148 -9.14 -9.07 -13.90
N PHE A 149 -9.39 -8.95 -12.59
CA PHE A 149 -8.41 -9.30 -11.56
C PHE A 149 -8.06 -10.78 -11.57
N ILE A 150 -9.04 -11.70 -11.65
CA ILE A 150 -8.79 -13.15 -11.69
C ILE A 150 -7.90 -13.52 -12.90
N ILE A 151 -8.23 -13.00 -14.08
CA ILE A 151 -7.47 -13.25 -15.32
C ILE A 151 -6.06 -12.67 -15.19
N PHE A 152 -5.95 -11.42 -14.74
CA PHE A 152 -4.68 -10.72 -14.57
C PHE A 152 -3.77 -11.46 -13.57
N TYR A 153 -4.30 -11.77 -12.39
CA TYR A 153 -3.54 -12.40 -11.32
C TYR A 153 -3.02 -13.77 -11.75
N LYS A 154 -3.89 -14.62 -12.33
CA LYS A 154 -3.49 -15.94 -12.83
C LYS A 154 -2.37 -15.85 -13.88
N ARG A 155 -2.45 -14.89 -14.79
CA ARG A 155 -1.50 -14.74 -15.93
C ARG A 155 -0.19 -14.08 -15.54
N TYR A 156 -0.20 -13.09 -14.65
CA TYR A 156 0.95 -12.20 -14.44
C TYR A 156 1.58 -12.27 -13.05
N GLN A 157 1.06 -13.09 -12.12
CA GLN A 157 1.63 -13.24 -10.77
C GLN A 157 3.14 -13.56 -10.74
N HIS A 158 3.64 -14.33 -11.71
CA HIS A 158 5.06 -14.71 -11.79
C HIS A 158 5.97 -13.55 -12.23
N LYS A 159 5.43 -12.52 -12.90
CA LYS A 159 6.18 -11.37 -13.40
C LYS A 159 6.39 -10.25 -12.35
N LEU A 160 5.86 -10.42 -11.13
CA LEU A 160 5.91 -9.44 -10.03
C LEU A 160 7.27 -9.44 -9.28
N MET A 161 8.34 -9.84 -9.96
CA MET A 161 9.68 -9.92 -9.36
C MET A 161 10.29 -8.52 -9.19
N HIS A 162 10.16 -7.65 -10.20
CA HIS A 162 10.72 -6.29 -10.21
C HIS A 162 9.61 -5.22 -10.30
N VAL A 163 9.90 -4.00 -9.84
CA VAL A 163 9.04 -2.84 -10.13
C VAL A 163 8.93 -2.69 -11.64
N SER A 164 7.70 -2.82 -12.14
CA SER A 164 7.36 -2.80 -13.55
C SER A 164 5.91 -2.36 -13.71
N VAL A 165 5.46 -2.19 -14.96
CA VAL A 165 4.05 -1.91 -15.27
C VAL A 165 3.11 -2.95 -14.66
N TYR A 166 3.53 -4.23 -14.56
CA TYR A 166 2.71 -5.28 -13.92
C TYR A 166 2.52 -5.05 -12.42
N THR A 167 3.52 -4.46 -11.75
CA THR A 167 3.40 -4.08 -10.33
C THR A 167 2.39 -2.94 -10.18
N PHE A 168 2.46 -1.94 -11.05
CA PHE A 168 1.46 -0.85 -11.07
C PHE A 168 0.05 -1.40 -11.33
N LEU A 169 -0.12 -2.27 -12.32
CA LEU A 169 -1.42 -2.88 -12.64
C LEU A 169 -1.97 -3.73 -11.50
N LEU A 170 -1.13 -4.47 -10.77
CA LEU A 170 -1.56 -5.19 -9.57
C LEU A 170 -2.05 -4.23 -8.48
N LEU A 171 -1.28 -3.17 -8.21
CA LEU A 171 -1.65 -2.14 -7.23
C LEU A 171 -2.96 -1.47 -7.63
N PHE A 172 -3.12 -1.14 -8.91
CA PHE A 172 -4.34 -0.56 -9.46
C PHE A 172 -5.54 -1.48 -9.30
N MET A 173 -5.43 -2.75 -9.72
CA MET A 173 -6.55 -3.68 -9.61
C MET A 173 -6.89 -4.01 -8.15
N GLY A 174 -5.88 -4.14 -7.27
CA GLY A 174 -6.09 -4.33 -5.84
C GLY A 174 -6.75 -3.13 -5.17
N SER A 175 -6.35 -1.92 -5.57
CA SER A 175 -6.96 -0.66 -5.13
C SER A 175 -8.40 -0.52 -5.63
N LEU A 176 -8.65 -0.89 -6.89
CA LEU A 176 -9.96 -0.83 -7.52
C LEU A 176 -10.94 -1.82 -6.87
N MET A 177 -10.50 -3.06 -6.61
CA MET A 177 -11.30 -4.01 -5.83
C MET A 177 -11.64 -3.47 -4.44
N ALA A 178 -10.67 -2.86 -3.75
CA ALA A 178 -10.86 -2.31 -2.41
C ALA A 178 -11.87 -1.14 -2.40
N ILE A 179 -11.75 -0.18 -3.31
CA ILE A 179 -12.71 0.94 -3.42
C ILE A 179 -14.10 0.44 -3.79
N LEU A 180 -14.21 -0.54 -4.68
CA LEU A 180 -15.49 -1.12 -5.04
C LEU A 180 -16.11 -1.94 -3.89
N THR A 181 -15.28 -2.47 -2.99
CA THR A 181 -15.70 -3.11 -1.73
C THR A 181 -16.33 -2.08 -0.81
N ASP A 182 -15.66 -0.95 -0.59
CA ASP A 182 -16.17 0.19 0.19
C ASP A 182 -17.51 0.69 -0.37
N HIS A 183 -17.58 0.93 -1.67
CA HIS A 183 -18.79 1.36 -2.36
C HIS A 183 -19.95 0.37 -2.19
N MET A 184 -19.72 -0.94 -2.39
CA MET A 184 -20.78 -1.94 -2.26
C MET A 184 -21.24 -2.10 -0.81
N ALA A 185 -20.31 -2.08 0.16
CA ALA A 185 -20.64 -2.12 1.58
C ALA A 185 -21.45 -0.88 2.00
N GLY A 186 -21.10 0.30 1.48
CA GLY A 186 -21.84 1.54 1.66
C GLY A 186 -23.27 1.43 1.11
N ASN A 187 -23.44 0.95 -0.13
CA ASN A 187 -24.76 0.79 -0.73
C ASN A 187 -25.66 -0.19 0.04
N ILE A 188 -25.13 -1.34 0.43
CA ILE A 188 -25.87 -2.33 1.23
C ILE A 188 -26.27 -1.75 2.58
N THR A 189 -25.36 -1.03 3.23
CA THR A 189 -25.64 -0.41 4.53
C THR A 189 -26.64 0.73 4.40
N ALA A 190 -26.58 1.49 3.31
CA ALA A 190 -27.56 2.53 3.01
C ALA A 190 -28.96 1.93 2.85
N LEU A 191 -29.11 0.80 2.14
CA LEU A 191 -30.40 0.09 2.06
C LEU A 191 -30.92 -0.41 3.41
N LEU A 192 -30.01 -0.78 4.32
CA LEU A 192 -30.39 -1.28 5.65
C LEU A 192 -30.79 -0.16 6.62
N MET A 193 -30.21 1.03 6.47
CA MET A 193 -30.31 2.12 7.45
C MET A 193 -31.14 3.29 6.93
N MET A 194 -31.33 3.41 5.62
CA MET A 194 -31.95 4.54 4.95
C MET A 194 -32.98 4.04 3.94
N ASP A 195 -34.17 4.64 3.95
CA ASP A 195 -35.24 4.33 3.02
C ASP A 195 -35.03 5.10 1.69
N LEU A 196 -33.95 4.73 0.98
CA LEU A 196 -33.52 5.44 -0.24
C LEU A 196 -34.32 4.98 -1.46
N PRO A 197 -34.82 5.93 -2.29
CA PRO A 197 -35.50 5.57 -3.53
C PRO A 197 -34.54 4.96 -4.55
N VAL A 198 -35.03 3.95 -5.27
CA VAL A 198 -34.33 3.19 -6.33
C VAL A 198 -33.60 4.10 -7.33
N ARG A 199 -34.22 5.23 -7.70
CA ARG A 199 -33.68 6.21 -8.65
C ARG A 199 -32.29 6.77 -8.27
N LEU A 200 -31.95 6.82 -6.98
CA LEU A 200 -30.63 7.28 -6.54
C LEU A 200 -29.53 6.26 -6.89
N PHE A 201 -29.86 4.97 -6.88
CA PHE A 201 -28.92 3.93 -7.31
C PHE A 201 -28.77 3.95 -8.83
N GLU A 202 -29.88 4.10 -9.57
CA GLU A 202 -29.86 4.15 -11.04
C GLU A 202 -28.99 5.28 -11.59
N SER A 203 -29.07 6.48 -11.00
CA SER A 203 -28.29 7.64 -11.43
C SER A 203 -26.79 7.45 -11.21
N SER A 204 -26.39 6.70 -10.18
CA SER A 204 -24.98 6.44 -9.88
C SER A 204 -24.29 5.51 -10.89
N VAL A 205 -25.05 4.67 -11.61
CA VAL A 205 -24.55 3.53 -12.42
C VAL A 205 -23.50 3.92 -13.45
N THR A 206 -23.65 5.09 -14.07
CA THR A 206 -22.77 5.55 -15.16
C THR A 206 -21.55 6.30 -14.64
N VAL A 207 -21.69 6.97 -13.49
CA VAL A 207 -20.68 7.89 -12.96
C VAL A 207 -19.71 7.15 -12.03
N TYR A 208 -20.23 6.29 -11.14
CA TYR A 208 -19.42 5.59 -10.14
C TYR A 208 -18.19 4.84 -10.72
N PRO A 209 -18.23 4.19 -11.90
CA PRO A 209 -17.07 3.46 -12.41
C PRO A 209 -15.87 4.37 -12.68
N ILE A 210 -16.14 5.57 -13.20
CA ILE A 210 -15.12 6.58 -13.53
C ILE A 210 -14.50 7.09 -12.24
N GLU A 211 -15.33 7.47 -11.27
CA GLU A 211 -14.89 7.96 -9.97
C GLU A 211 -14.02 6.94 -9.23
N ARG A 212 -14.53 5.70 -9.13
CA ARG A 212 -13.84 4.64 -8.40
C ARG A 212 -12.54 4.26 -9.09
N ALA A 213 -12.47 4.35 -10.42
CA ALA A 213 -11.23 4.19 -11.16
C ALA A 213 -10.21 5.31 -10.88
N ILE A 214 -10.64 6.58 -10.82
CA ILE A 214 -9.76 7.72 -10.52
C ILE A 214 -9.18 7.60 -9.11
N LEU A 215 -10.03 7.33 -8.11
CA LEU A 215 -9.58 7.12 -6.72
C LEU A 215 -8.62 5.92 -6.62
N ALA A 216 -8.93 4.84 -7.32
CA ALA A 216 -8.10 3.64 -7.33
C ALA A 216 -6.73 3.91 -7.96
N PHE A 217 -6.72 4.67 -9.06
CA PHE A 217 -5.51 5.12 -9.72
C PHE A 217 -4.65 5.96 -8.79
N GLY A 218 -5.23 6.95 -8.11
CA GLY A 218 -4.50 7.80 -7.15
C GLY A 218 -3.81 7.00 -6.05
N ALA A 219 -4.54 6.09 -5.39
CA ALA A 219 -3.99 5.22 -4.36
C ALA A 219 -2.91 4.27 -4.89
N ALA A 220 -3.12 3.67 -6.06
CA ALA A 220 -2.15 2.79 -6.70
C ALA A 220 -0.88 3.52 -7.14
N PHE A 221 -1.02 4.74 -7.66
CA PHE A 221 0.09 5.58 -8.09
C PHE A 221 0.96 6.02 -6.91
N MET A 222 0.35 6.48 -5.82
CA MET A 222 1.08 6.81 -4.58
C MET A 222 1.86 5.60 -4.06
N MET A 223 1.21 4.44 -3.99
CA MET A 223 1.88 3.21 -3.54
C MET A 223 3.00 2.78 -4.50
N PHE A 224 2.80 2.93 -5.81
CA PHE A 224 3.80 2.57 -6.81
C PHE A 224 5.05 3.44 -6.69
N ILE A 225 4.90 4.77 -6.54
CA ILE A 225 6.01 5.68 -6.31
C ILE A 225 6.78 5.27 -5.04
N LEU A 226 6.06 5.00 -3.95
CA LEU A 226 6.68 4.58 -2.70
C LEU A 226 7.51 3.30 -2.87
N VAL A 227 6.94 2.27 -3.52
CA VAL A 227 7.63 1.00 -3.76
C VAL A 227 8.84 1.20 -4.69
N ALA A 228 8.72 2.04 -5.72
CA ALA A 228 9.80 2.37 -6.63
C ALA A 228 10.94 3.11 -5.91
N ALA A 229 10.62 4.13 -5.11
CA ALA A 229 11.58 4.89 -4.31
C ALA A 229 12.30 4.00 -3.31
N LEU A 230 11.58 3.13 -2.58
CA LEU A 230 12.18 2.18 -1.66
C LEU A 230 13.14 1.20 -2.37
N GLN A 231 12.75 0.68 -3.54
CA GLN A 231 13.61 -0.21 -4.30
C GLN A 231 14.88 0.52 -4.76
N TYR A 232 14.74 1.75 -5.24
CA TYR A 232 15.88 2.57 -5.67
C TYR A 232 16.83 2.85 -4.51
N SER A 233 16.34 3.30 -3.36
CA SER A 233 17.16 3.56 -2.17
C SER A 233 17.87 2.31 -1.66
N ILE A 234 17.23 1.13 -1.70
CA ILE A 234 17.88 -0.13 -1.31
C ILE A 234 19.01 -0.51 -2.27
N MET A 235 18.79 -0.32 -3.57
CA MET A 235 19.80 -0.63 -4.58
C MET A 235 21.03 0.28 -4.42
N GLU A 236 20.80 1.57 -4.18
CA GLU A 236 21.87 2.53 -3.92
C GLU A 236 22.65 2.18 -2.65
N LEU A 237 21.96 1.87 -1.54
CA LEU A 237 22.61 1.46 -0.29
C LEU A 237 23.50 0.20 -0.46
N LYS A 238 23.06 -0.77 -1.27
CA LYS A 238 23.88 -1.96 -1.55
C LYS A 238 25.13 -1.62 -2.35
N LYS A 239 25.01 -0.71 -3.31
CA LYS A 239 26.14 -0.24 -4.12
C LYS A 239 27.16 0.50 -3.24
N THR A 240 26.70 1.46 -2.42
CA THR A 240 27.56 2.20 -1.50
C THR A 240 28.26 1.28 -0.49
N ASN A 241 27.56 0.28 0.06
CA ASN A 241 28.20 -0.67 0.98
C ASN A 241 29.28 -1.51 0.27
N GLY A 242 29.04 -1.94 -0.97
CA GLY A 242 30.07 -2.64 -1.75
C GLY A 242 31.31 -1.78 -2.00
N GLU A 243 31.11 -0.51 -2.36
CA GLU A 243 32.20 0.45 -2.53
C GLU A 243 32.99 0.67 -1.22
N ILE A 244 32.32 0.70 -0.06
CA ILE A 244 32.98 0.80 1.26
C ILE A 244 33.80 -0.46 1.56
N ASP A 245 33.26 -1.64 1.31
CA ASP A 245 33.96 -2.91 1.55
C ASP A 245 35.21 -3.02 0.64
N ASP A 246 35.11 -2.58 -0.61
CA ASP A 246 36.22 -2.54 -1.56
C ASP A 246 37.33 -1.56 -1.11
N MET A 247 36.96 -0.35 -0.65
CA MET A 247 37.91 0.62 -0.09
C MET A 247 38.61 0.10 1.18
N GLN A 248 37.89 -0.61 2.05
CA GLN A 248 38.48 -1.22 3.25
C GLN A 248 39.47 -2.32 2.88
N MET A 249 39.15 -3.15 1.88
CA MET A 249 40.06 -4.18 1.37
C MET A 249 41.32 -3.56 0.76
N GLU A 250 41.18 -2.51 -0.05
CA GLU A 250 42.31 -1.79 -0.64
C GLU A 250 43.23 -1.19 0.45
N ASN A 251 42.64 -0.55 1.47
CA ASN A 251 43.41 -0.01 2.60
C ASN A 251 44.17 -1.10 3.37
N LEU A 252 43.56 -2.28 3.58
CA LEU A 252 44.23 -3.42 4.23
C LEU A 252 45.38 -3.98 3.38
N ILE A 253 45.20 -4.08 2.06
CA ILE A 253 46.25 -4.51 1.14
C ILE A 253 47.40 -3.51 1.16
N ASN A 254 47.11 -2.21 1.10
CA ASN A 254 48.13 -1.16 1.16
C ASN A 254 48.89 -1.20 2.49
N TYR A 255 48.20 -1.34 3.63
CA TYR A 255 48.83 -1.50 4.94
C TYR A 255 49.76 -2.73 4.99
N ALA A 256 49.30 -3.88 4.49
CA ALA A 256 50.11 -5.09 4.45
C ALA A 256 51.34 -4.96 3.53
N GLN A 257 51.18 -4.31 2.37
CA GLN A 257 52.24 -4.19 1.37
C GLN A 257 53.28 -3.12 1.71
N TYR A 258 52.86 -2.01 2.30
CA TYR A 258 53.75 -0.87 2.54
C TYR A 258 54.24 -0.81 3.98
N ASP A 259 53.37 -1.03 4.96
CA ASP A 259 53.76 -0.88 6.37
C ASP A 259 54.31 -2.18 6.93
N VAL A 260 53.59 -3.29 6.80
CA VAL A 260 54.03 -4.58 7.36
C VAL A 260 55.28 -5.09 6.65
N LYS A 261 55.30 -5.04 5.31
CA LYS A 261 56.48 -5.46 4.55
C LYS A 261 57.72 -4.62 4.91
N ARG A 262 57.57 -3.30 5.03
CA ARG A 262 58.69 -2.42 5.41
C ARG A 262 59.25 -2.77 6.78
N ILE A 263 58.39 -3.03 7.77
CA ILE A 263 58.85 -3.46 9.11
C ILE A 263 59.59 -4.79 9.04
N LEU A 264 59.09 -5.76 8.27
CA LEU A 264 59.76 -7.06 8.11
C LEU A 264 61.12 -6.93 7.42
N ASP A 265 61.21 -6.10 6.37
CA ASP A 265 62.45 -5.83 5.65
C ASP A 265 63.46 -5.12 6.58
N GLU A 266 63.02 -4.13 7.38
CA GLU A 266 63.83 -3.44 8.39
C GLU A 266 64.35 -4.41 9.48
N GLU A 267 63.50 -5.29 10.04
CA GLU A 267 63.91 -6.31 11.02
C GLU A 267 64.91 -7.32 10.45
N GLN A 268 64.76 -7.68 9.18
CA GLN A 268 65.63 -8.65 8.52
C GLN A 268 67.01 -8.05 8.23
N GLU A 269 67.07 -6.77 7.86
CA GLU A 269 68.33 -6.02 7.76
C GLU A 269 69.05 -5.90 9.10
N GLU A 270 68.34 -5.60 10.20
CA GLU A 270 68.94 -5.56 11.54
C GLU A 270 69.53 -6.92 11.95
N LYS A 271 68.78 -8.02 11.77
CA LYS A 271 69.30 -9.37 12.05
C LYS A 271 70.55 -9.72 11.24
N ASN A 272 70.59 -9.31 9.97
CA ASN A 272 71.76 -9.56 9.12
C ASN A 272 72.99 -8.79 9.62
N LYS A 273 72.82 -7.54 10.07
CA LYS A 273 73.92 -6.76 10.68
C LYS A 273 74.45 -7.40 11.96
N ASP A 274 73.56 -7.86 12.84
CA ASP A 274 73.94 -8.54 14.09
C ASP A 274 74.74 -9.83 13.83
N LEU A 275 74.40 -10.58 12.77
CA LEU A 275 75.11 -11.79 12.36
C LEU A 275 76.48 -11.49 11.76
N GLU A 276 76.60 -10.41 10.99
CA GLU A 276 77.88 -9.97 10.45
C GLU A 276 78.84 -9.52 11.55
N ASP A 277 78.34 -8.81 12.56
CA ASP A 277 79.18 -8.35 13.67
C ASP A 277 79.63 -9.49 14.57
N LYS A 278 78.78 -10.50 14.81
CA LYS A 278 79.18 -11.73 15.54
C LYS A 278 80.24 -12.58 14.84
N ASN A 279 80.37 -12.47 13.52
CA ASN A 279 81.38 -13.22 12.76
C ASN A 279 82.75 -12.51 12.70
N LYS A 280 82.85 -11.26 13.21
CA LYS A 280 84.11 -10.49 13.22
C LYS A 280 84.91 -10.65 14.53
N ASP A 281 84.31 -11.21 15.57
CA ASP A 281 84.92 -11.55 16.87
C ASP A 281 85.37 -13.02 16.93
#